data_AF-A0A7S3ENA4-F1
#
_entry.id   AF-A0A7S3ENA4-F1
#
_cell.length_a   1.000
_cell.length_b   1.000
_cell.length_c   1.000
_cell.angle_alpha   90.00
_cell.angle_beta   90.00
_cell.angle_gamma   90.00
#
_symmetry.space_group_name_H-M   'P 1'
#
loop_
_entity.id
_entity.type
_entity.pdbx_description
1 polymer ?
#
loop_
_entity_poly.entity_id
_entity_poly.type
_entity_poly.pdbx_seq_one_letter_code
_entity_poly.pdbx_strand_id
1 'polypeptide(L)'
;MRSVGKPVNGFRKKDRIQRTLDRLYGMAFVCASYVYAKRLRSCTRMGIDLPDRQFRTNLDRLPDCDDVEKIELLAVGRRAVRRGELDAVILNASGQRGSIAVYNALFQKYKLINKQAAQEGLELYAEMWDDAKENPGKHPNIDRLMLVVAEDMTLVGKINGKYAS
;
A
#
# COMPACT_ATOMS: atom_id res chain seq x y z
N MET A 1 36.47 24.89 4.20
CA MET A 1 34.99 24.84 4.18
C MET A 1 34.54 24.06 2.96
N ARG A 2 34.03 22.83 3.13
CA ARG A 2 33.28 22.13 2.07
C ARG A 2 31.95 21.72 2.68
N SER A 3 30.89 22.44 2.31
CA SER A 3 29.52 22.09 2.65
C SER A 3 29.17 20.79 1.93
N VAL A 4 29.16 19.68 2.67
CA VAL A 4 28.57 18.43 2.18
C VAL A 4 27.07 18.63 2.18
N GLY A 5 26.50 18.90 1.01
CA GLY A 5 25.05 18.98 0.82
C GLY A 5 24.41 17.69 1.31
N LYS A 6 23.54 17.78 2.32
CA LYS A 6 22.76 16.63 2.79
C LYS A 6 21.90 16.14 1.62
N PRO A 7 21.88 14.82 1.32
CA PRO A 7 21.06 14.32 0.24
C PRO A 7 19.59 14.55 0.56
N VAL A 8 18.89 15.17 -0.40
CA VAL A 8 17.45 15.39 -0.37
C VAL A 8 16.71 14.06 -0.22
N ASN A 9 15.70 14.05 0.66
CA ASN A 9 14.96 12.88 1.19
C ASN A 9 14.40 11.87 0.15
N GLY A 10 14.37 12.21 -1.14
CA GLY A 10 13.84 11.36 -2.21
C GLY A 10 14.73 10.18 -2.60
N PHE A 11 16.06 10.34 -2.58
CA PHE A 11 17.00 9.28 -3.01
C PHE A 11 16.99 8.08 -2.04
N ARG A 12 16.79 8.32 -0.73
CA ARG A 12 16.74 7.26 0.29
C ARG A 12 15.52 6.34 0.20
N LYS A 13 14.39 6.79 -0.38
CA LYS A 13 13.15 5.98 -0.46
C LYS A 13 13.24 4.93 -1.58
N LYS A 14 13.77 5.27 -2.77
CA LYS A 14 13.94 4.32 -3.88
C LYS A 14 14.89 3.17 -3.52
N ASP A 15 16.04 3.47 -2.93
CA ASP A 15 17.00 2.46 -2.45
C ASP A 15 16.42 1.59 -1.31
N ARG A 16 15.49 2.15 -0.52
CA ARG A 16 14.78 1.39 0.51
C ARG A 16 13.76 0.43 -0.13
N ILE A 17 13.00 0.90 -1.12
CA ILE A 17 12.04 0.07 -1.85
C ILE A 17 12.77 -1.05 -2.58
N GLN A 18 13.84 -0.76 -3.34
CA GLN A 18 14.60 -1.79 -4.06
C GLN A 18 15.16 -2.85 -3.10
N ARG A 19 15.83 -2.46 -2.01
CA ARG A 19 16.32 -3.42 -1.01
C ARG A 19 15.20 -4.20 -0.32
N THR A 20 14.03 -3.59 -0.18
CA THR A 20 12.82 -4.26 0.30
C THR A 20 12.30 -5.27 -0.72
N LEU A 21 12.26 -4.92 -2.01
CA LEU A 21 11.92 -5.85 -3.08
C LEU A 21 12.90 -7.02 -3.09
N ASP A 22 14.20 -6.76 -2.98
CA ASP A 22 15.22 -7.81 -2.89
C ASP A 22 15.03 -8.70 -1.65
N ARG A 23 14.57 -8.15 -0.52
CA ARG A 23 14.26 -8.93 0.70
C ARG A 23 12.95 -9.73 0.58
N LEU A 24 11.92 -9.17 -0.05
CA LEU A 24 10.62 -9.80 -0.25
C LEU A 24 10.66 -10.86 -1.38
N TYR A 25 11.47 -10.63 -2.41
CA TYR A 25 11.45 -11.37 -3.67
C TYR A 25 12.79 -12.06 -4.01
N GLY A 26 13.92 -11.72 -3.35
CA GLY A 26 15.24 -12.34 -3.56
C GLY A 26 15.40 -13.73 -2.93
N MET A 27 14.43 -14.18 -2.12
CA MET A 27 14.19 -15.60 -1.84
C MET A 27 12.86 -16.00 -2.47
N ALA A 28 12.91 -16.31 -3.77
CA ALA A 28 11.92 -17.05 -4.55
C ALA A 28 10.48 -17.05 -3.99
N PHE A 29 9.76 -15.95 -4.16
CA PHE A 29 8.30 -15.95 -4.09
C PHE A 29 7.78 -15.67 -5.49
N VAL A 30 7.39 -16.78 -6.13
CA VAL A 30 6.62 -16.83 -7.37
C VAL A 30 5.48 -15.81 -7.25
N CYS A 31 5.29 -15.01 -8.31
CA CYS A 31 4.22 -14.04 -8.54
C CYS A 31 2.96 -14.32 -7.70
N ALA A 32 2.25 -13.31 -7.16
CA ALA A 32 1.13 -13.52 -6.21
C ALA A 32 -0.05 -14.34 -6.76
N SER A 33 0.02 -14.85 -8.00
CA SER A 33 -0.74 -16.02 -8.42
C SER A 33 -0.43 -17.30 -7.59
N TYR A 34 0.80 -17.51 -7.12
CA TYR A 34 1.23 -18.81 -6.54
C TYR A 34 1.00 -18.95 -5.04
N VAL A 35 1.07 -17.86 -4.27
CA VAL A 35 0.84 -17.89 -2.81
C VAL A 35 -0.66 -17.91 -2.50
N TYR A 36 -1.47 -17.24 -3.32
CA TYR A 36 -2.92 -17.28 -3.20
C TYR A 36 -3.54 -18.60 -3.67
N ALA A 37 -2.96 -19.24 -4.70
CA ALA A 37 -3.46 -20.52 -5.21
C ALA A 37 -3.42 -21.67 -4.18
N LYS A 38 -2.54 -21.64 -3.18
CA LYS A 38 -2.43 -22.72 -2.18
C LYS A 38 -3.34 -22.58 -0.95
N ARG A 39 -4.05 -21.45 -0.75
CA ARG A 39 -4.97 -21.26 0.40
C ARG A 39 -6.46 -21.24 0.02
N LEU A 40 -6.79 -21.52 -1.24
CA LEU A 40 -8.16 -21.43 -1.78
C LEU A 40 -8.75 -22.79 -2.20
N ARG A 41 -8.81 -23.76 -1.26
CA ARG A 41 -9.81 -24.85 -1.32
C ARG A 41 -10.79 -24.84 -0.14
N SER A 42 -10.90 -23.74 0.60
CA SER A 42 -11.78 -23.67 1.78
C SER A 42 -12.52 -22.35 2.00
N CYS A 43 -12.31 -21.30 1.19
CA CYS A 43 -12.85 -19.96 1.47
C CYS A 43 -13.91 -19.45 0.47
N THR A 44 -14.51 -20.31 -0.34
CA THR A 44 -15.78 -20.00 -1.03
C THR A 44 -17.00 -20.04 -0.09
N ARG A 45 -16.80 -20.23 1.22
CA ARG A 45 -17.86 -20.24 2.26
C ARG A 45 -18.07 -18.89 2.96
N MET A 46 -17.33 -17.84 2.60
CA MET A 46 -17.37 -16.53 3.29
C MET A 46 -17.87 -15.36 2.42
N GLY A 47 -18.32 -15.59 1.18
CA GLY A 47 -18.93 -14.54 0.34
C GLY A 47 -17.99 -13.38 -0.02
N ILE A 48 -16.68 -13.64 -0.15
CA ILE A 48 -15.70 -12.63 -0.56
C ILE A 48 -15.37 -12.89 -2.03
N ASP A 49 -15.88 -12.03 -2.92
CA ASP A 49 -15.47 -12.02 -4.32
C ASP A 49 -13.97 -11.69 -4.39
N LEU A 50 -13.20 -12.56 -5.04
CA LEU A 50 -11.77 -12.33 -5.25
C LEU A 50 -11.57 -11.07 -6.12
N PRO A 51 -10.51 -10.29 -5.88
CA PRO A 51 -10.17 -9.17 -6.75
C PRO A 51 -9.91 -9.67 -8.17
N ASP A 52 -10.43 -8.91 -9.12
CA ASP A 52 -10.22 -9.06 -10.55
C ASP A 52 -8.75 -8.78 -10.92
N ARG A 53 -8.34 -9.25 -12.11
CA ARG A 53 -7.00 -9.02 -12.66
C ARG A 53 -6.83 -7.62 -13.25
N GLN A 54 -7.91 -6.85 -13.34
CA GLN A 54 -7.91 -5.46 -13.78
C GLN A 54 -8.19 -4.50 -12.61
N PHE A 55 -7.30 -3.53 -12.42
CA PHE A 55 -7.40 -2.53 -11.35
C PHE A 55 -8.69 -1.72 -11.49
N ARG A 56 -9.06 -1.36 -12.72
CA ARG A 56 -10.29 -0.62 -12.99
C ARG A 56 -11.53 -1.37 -12.50
N THR A 57 -11.63 -2.66 -12.80
CA THR A 57 -12.74 -3.51 -12.38
C THR A 57 -12.80 -3.65 -10.85
N ASN A 58 -11.65 -3.70 -10.18
CA ASN A 58 -11.59 -3.71 -8.72
C ASN A 58 -12.12 -2.40 -8.12
N LEU A 59 -11.77 -1.25 -8.70
CA LEU A 59 -12.24 0.05 -8.24
C LEU A 59 -13.76 0.17 -8.27
N ASP A 60 -14.42 -0.37 -9.30
CA ASP A 60 -15.88 -0.29 -9.44
C ASP A 60 -16.63 -1.10 -8.36
N ARG A 61 -15.93 -1.97 -7.63
CA ARG A 61 -16.48 -2.78 -6.51
C ARG A 61 -16.17 -2.18 -5.14
N LEU A 62 -15.37 -1.12 -5.06
CA LEU A 62 -15.01 -0.48 -3.80
C LEU A 62 -16.10 0.49 -3.35
N PRO A 63 -16.21 0.75 -2.03
CA PRO A 63 -17.06 1.81 -1.53
C PRO A 63 -16.69 3.16 -2.15
N ASP A 64 -17.70 4.02 -2.29
CA ASP A 64 -17.50 5.39 -2.74
C ASP A 64 -16.56 6.14 -1.77
N CYS A 65 -15.84 7.12 -2.33
CA CYS A 65 -14.88 7.95 -1.63
C CYS A 65 -15.01 9.44 -2.02
N ASP A 66 -16.15 9.84 -2.58
CA ASP A 66 -16.42 11.23 -2.96
C ASP A 66 -16.42 12.18 -1.75
N ASP A 67 -16.74 11.69 -0.56
CA ASP A 67 -16.65 12.42 0.71
C ASP A 67 -15.22 12.53 1.26
N VAL A 68 -14.27 11.77 0.72
CA VAL A 68 -12.87 11.76 1.16
C VAL A 68 -12.07 12.79 0.37
N GLU A 69 -11.70 13.90 1.00
CA GLU A 69 -10.84 14.91 0.39
C GLU A 69 -9.37 14.52 0.47
N LYS A 70 -8.96 13.93 1.60
CA LYS A 70 -7.59 13.48 1.84
C LYS A 70 -7.50 12.38 2.89
N ILE A 71 -6.45 11.58 2.76
CA ILE A 71 -6.05 10.57 3.75
C ILE A 71 -4.61 10.86 4.18
N GLU A 72 -4.43 11.17 5.46
CA GLU A 72 -3.11 11.30 6.09
C GLU A 72 -2.71 9.93 6.66
N LEU A 73 -1.51 9.46 6.30
CA LEU A 73 -1.00 8.16 6.72
C LEU A 73 0.10 8.36 7.75
N LEU A 74 -0.11 7.78 8.93
CA LEU A 74 0.85 7.81 10.03
C LEU A 74 1.51 6.43 10.16
N ALA A 75 2.84 6.37 10.09
CA ALA A 75 3.57 5.11 10.21
C ALA A 75 3.86 4.77 11.69
N VAL A 76 3.56 3.53 12.05
CA VAL A 76 3.85 2.95 13.36
C VAL A 76 4.65 1.67 13.16
N GLY A 77 5.81 1.56 13.80
CA GLY A 77 6.65 0.36 13.72
C GLY A 77 8.12 0.67 14.02
N ARG A 78 8.95 -0.37 14.13
CA ARG A 78 10.39 -0.23 14.46
C ARG A 78 11.19 0.53 13.41
N ARG A 79 10.69 0.64 12.17
CA ARG A 79 11.34 1.34 11.07
C ARG A 79 10.65 2.63 10.63
N ALA A 80 9.58 3.03 11.33
CA ALA A 80 9.05 4.38 11.21
C ALA A 80 10.14 5.37 11.64
N VAL A 81 10.32 6.45 10.88
CA VAL A 81 11.36 7.46 11.15
C VAL A 81 11.17 8.02 12.57
N ARG A 82 9.92 8.27 12.97
CA ARG A 82 9.45 8.39 14.35
C ARG A 82 8.08 7.70 14.48
N ARG A 83 7.78 7.15 15.67
CA ARG A 83 6.50 6.47 15.92
C ARG A 83 5.34 7.45 15.80
N GLY A 84 4.38 7.18 14.92
CA GLY A 84 3.23 8.05 14.69
C GLY A 84 3.55 9.28 13.83
N GLU A 85 4.67 9.27 13.10
CA GLU A 85 5.01 10.33 12.15
C GLU A 85 4.18 10.21 10.87
N LEU A 86 3.89 11.37 10.27
CA LEU A 86 3.26 11.47 8.95
C LEU A 86 4.18 10.87 7.89
N ASP A 87 3.77 9.75 7.31
CA ASP A 87 4.47 9.09 6.20
C ASP A 87 4.09 9.70 4.85
N ALA A 88 2.80 10.00 4.67
CA ALA A 88 2.27 10.57 3.43
C ALA A 88 0.88 11.17 3.60
N VAL A 89 0.50 12.01 2.64
CA VAL A 89 -0.87 12.49 2.45
C VAL A 89 -1.30 12.10 1.04
N ILE A 90 -2.40 11.37 0.92
CA ILE A 90 -3.05 11.08 -0.36
C ILE A 90 -4.17 12.10 -0.51
N LEU A 91 -4.11 12.89 -1.57
CA LEU A 91 -5.15 13.87 -1.89
C LEU A 91 -6.12 13.28 -2.90
N ASN A 92 -7.40 13.62 -2.78
CA ASN A 92 -8.40 13.28 -3.80
C ASN A 92 -8.26 14.22 -5.00
N ALA A 93 -7.21 13.97 -5.78
CA ALA A 93 -6.88 14.66 -7.01
C ALA A 93 -6.92 13.68 -8.19
N SER A 94 -6.99 14.22 -9.41
CA SER A 94 -6.85 13.43 -10.63
C SER A 94 -5.52 12.66 -10.60
N GLY A 95 -5.57 11.35 -10.86
CA GLY A 95 -4.43 10.44 -10.76
C GLY A 95 -4.21 9.79 -9.39
N GLN A 96 -4.81 10.30 -8.30
CA GLN A 96 -4.72 9.68 -6.96
C GLN A 96 -6.05 9.11 -6.46
N ARG A 97 -7.17 9.42 -7.12
CA ARG A 97 -8.52 8.95 -6.75
C ARG A 97 -8.63 7.43 -6.63
N GLY A 98 -7.96 6.67 -7.51
CA GLY A 98 -7.92 5.20 -7.40
C GLY A 98 -7.27 4.74 -6.09
N SER A 99 -6.17 5.37 -5.68
CA SER A 99 -5.54 5.07 -4.39
C SER A 99 -6.38 5.54 -3.20
N ILE A 100 -7.08 6.67 -3.30
CA ILE A 100 -8.03 7.10 -2.25
C ILE A 100 -9.07 6.00 -2.01
N ALA A 101 -9.70 5.47 -3.07
CA ALA A 101 -10.70 4.42 -2.98
C ALA A 101 -10.14 3.15 -2.32
N VAL A 102 -8.96 2.67 -2.75
CA VAL A 102 -8.30 1.50 -2.16
C VAL A 102 -8.00 1.73 -0.68
N TYR A 103 -7.36 2.85 -0.32
CA TYR A 103 -7.00 3.11 1.07
C TYR A 103 -8.24 3.32 1.95
N ASN A 104 -9.28 4.00 1.46
CA ASN A 104 -10.54 4.16 2.16
C ASN A 104 -11.18 2.78 2.46
N ALA A 105 -11.28 1.92 1.44
CA ALA A 105 -11.83 0.57 1.60
C ALA A 105 -11.04 -0.27 2.62
N LEU A 106 -9.70 -0.21 2.57
CA LEU A 106 -8.85 -0.89 3.53
C LEU A 106 -9.05 -0.37 4.95
N PHE A 107 -9.17 0.95 5.14
CA PHE A 107 -9.43 1.53 6.44
C PHE A 107 -10.82 1.21 6.97
N GLN A 108 -11.84 1.16 6.12
CA GLN A 108 -13.18 0.73 6.54
C GLN A 108 -13.17 -0.72 7.02
N LYS A 109 -12.46 -1.60 6.30
CA LYS A 109 -12.37 -3.05 6.62
C LYS A 109 -11.49 -3.35 7.83
N TYR A 110 -10.32 -2.74 7.93
CA TYR A 110 -9.28 -3.11 8.91
C TYR A 110 -9.03 -2.09 10.01
N LYS A 111 -9.54 -0.86 9.88
CA LYS A 111 -9.28 0.33 10.75
C LYS A 111 -7.83 0.84 10.73
N LEU A 112 -6.87 -0.07 10.57
CA LEU A 112 -5.46 0.20 10.36
C LEU A 112 -4.93 -0.70 9.23
N ILE A 113 -3.86 -0.29 8.56
CA ILE A 113 -3.25 -1.10 7.51
C ILE A 113 -2.00 -1.77 8.09
N ASN A 114 -2.19 -3.01 8.55
CA ASN A 114 -1.10 -3.91 8.94
C ASN A 114 -0.64 -4.76 7.74
N LYS A 115 0.28 -5.71 7.96
CA LYS A 115 0.80 -6.60 6.92
C LYS A 115 -0.31 -7.33 6.13
N GLN A 116 -1.34 -7.84 6.79
CA GLN A 116 -2.43 -8.56 6.13
C GLN A 116 -3.27 -7.60 5.26
N ALA A 117 -3.68 -6.46 5.81
CA ALA A 117 -4.42 -5.45 5.07
C ALA A 117 -3.63 -4.91 3.87
N ALA A 118 -2.30 -4.77 4.01
CA ALA A 118 -1.44 -4.34 2.92
C ALA A 118 -1.33 -5.38 1.80
N GLN A 119 -1.31 -6.68 2.13
CA GLN A 119 -1.33 -7.75 1.13
C GLN A 119 -2.62 -7.72 0.30
N GLU A 120 -3.78 -7.62 0.97
CA GLU A 120 -5.07 -7.49 0.27
C GLU A 120 -5.15 -6.19 -0.54
N GLY A 121 -4.59 -5.10 -0.03
CA GLY A 121 -4.48 -3.85 -0.76
C GLY A 121 -3.66 -3.97 -2.04
N LEU A 122 -2.55 -4.72 -2.01
CA LEU A 122 -1.74 -4.99 -3.20
C LEU A 122 -2.49 -5.83 -4.24
N GLU A 123 -3.33 -6.76 -3.80
CA GLU A 123 -4.19 -7.54 -4.70
C GLU A 123 -5.24 -6.67 -5.41
N LEU A 124 -5.80 -5.66 -4.70
CA LEU A 124 -6.72 -4.71 -5.32
C LEU A 124 -6.07 -3.91 -6.45
N TYR A 125 -4.77 -3.60 -6.35
CA TYR A 125 -4.01 -2.90 -7.40
C TYR A 125 -3.73 -3.76 -8.65
N ALA A 126 -3.94 -5.07 -8.59
CA ALA A 126 -3.87 -5.98 -9.74
C ALA A 126 -2.63 -5.75 -10.63
N GLU A 127 -2.80 -5.46 -11.92
CA GLU A 127 -1.73 -5.23 -12.89
C GLU A 127 -0.81 -4.05 -12.56
N MET A 128 -1.29 -3.06 -11.80
CA MET A 128 -0.48 -1.90 -11.39
C MET A 128 0.63 -2.31 -10.41
N TRP A 129 0.45 -3.43 -9.72
CA TRP A 129 1.47 -3.99 -8.85
C TRP A 129 2.70 -4.45 -9.61
N ASP A 130 2.54 -5.07 -10.77
CA ASP A 130 3.66 -5.57 -11.57
C ASP A 130 4.47 -4.40 -12.14
N ASP A 131 3.79 -3.35 -12.64
CA ASP A 131 4.47 -2.11 -13.08
C ASP A 131 5.22 -1.41 -11.93
N ALA A 132 4.70 -1.45 -10.70
CA ALA A 132 5.38 -0.89 -9.53
C ALA A 132 6.66 -1.65 -9.16
N LYS A 133 6.69 -2.98 -9.36
CA LYS A 133 7.91 -3.78 -9.13
C LYS A 133 8.99 -3.46 -10.15
N GLU A 134 8.61 -3.34 -11.42
CA GLU A 134 9.54 -3.04 -12.50
C GLU A 134 10.04 -1.59 -12.43
N ASN A 135 9.22 -0.68 -11.89
CA ASN A 135 9.52 0.75 -11.81
C ASN A 135 9.36 1.31 -10.38
N PRO A 136 10.28 0.99 -9.43
CA PRO A 136 10.20 1.48 -8.06
C PRO A 136 10.12 3.00 -7.96
N GLY A 137 9.13 3.50 -7.22
CA GLY A 137 8.85 4.93 -7.07
C GLY A 137 7.87 5.52 -8.09
N LYS A 138 7.44 4.75 -9.11
CA LYS A 138 6.41 5.17 -10.08
C LYS A 138 5.03 5.20 -9.44
N HIS A 139 4.75 4.25 -8.56
CA HIS A 139 3.47 4.11 -7.85
C HIS A 139 3.68 4.25 -6.34
N PRO A 140 3.83 5.49 -5.82
CA PRO A 140 4.25 5.71 -4.43
C PRO A 140 3.30 5.09 -3.40
N ASN A 141 2.04 4.87 -3.75
CA ASN A 141 1.05 4.24 -2.90
C ASN A 141 1.17 2.70 -2.88
N ILE A 142 1.48 2.09 -4.02
CA ILE A 142 1.74 0.65 -4.11
C ILE A 142 3.07 0.32 -3.42
N ASP A 143 4.11 1.10 -3.70
CA ASP A 143 5.42 1.00 -3.04
C ASP A 143 5.31 1.05 -1.51
N ARG A 144 4.42 1.91 -1.01
CA ARG A 144 4.16 2.03 0.43
C ARG A 144 3.55 0.75 1.01
N LEU A 145 2.57 0.16 0.35
CA LEU A 145 2.00 -1.12 0.82
C LEU A 145 3.04 -2.23 0.80
N MET A 146 3.92 -2.27 -0.21
CA MET A 146 5.04 -3.21 -0.23
C MET A 146 5.97 -3.02 0.97
N LEU A 147 6.31 -1.77 1.31
CA LEU A 147 7.11 -1.44 2.50
C LEU A 147 6.42 -1.89 3.80
N VAL A 148 5.10 -1.70 3.91
CA VAL A 148 4.31 -2.17 5.06
C VAL A 148 4.46 -3.68 5.25
N VAL A 149 4.35 -4.45 4.16
CA VAL A 149 4.49 -5.92 4.19
C VAL A 149 5.90 -6.36 4.56
N ALA A 150 6.92 -5.68 4.03
CA ALA A 150 8.32 -6.06 4.20
C ALA A 150 8.91 -5.69 5.55
N GLU A 151 8.55 -4.53 6.07
CA GLU A 151 9.11 -3.97 7.30
C GLU A 151 8.22 -4.22 8.52
N ASP A 152 7.11 -4.95 8.33
CA ASP A 152 6.12 -5.24 9.37
C ASP A 152 5.65 -3.95 10.07
N MET A 153 5.36 -2.95 9.23
CA MET A 153 4.86 -1.66 9.69
C MET A 153 3.33 -1.68 9.79
N THR A 154 2.79 -0.67 10.44
CA THR A 154 1.35 -0.41 10.46
C THR A 154 1.11 1.03 10.07
N LEU A 155 0.13 1.27 9.19
CA LEU A 155 -0.34 2.62 8.88
C LEU A 155 -1.63 2.89 9.63
N VAL A 156 -1.68 4.04 10.29
CA VAL A 156 -2.89 4.61 10.87
C VAL A 156 -3.38 5.73 9.94
N GLY A 157 -4.63 5.67 9.51
CA GLY A 157 -5.22 6.65 8.62
C GLY A 157 -5.93 7.77 9.38
N LYS A 158 -5.80 9.00 8.90
CA LYS A 158 -6.74 10.09 9.19
C LYS A 158 -7.45 10.52 7.91
N ILE A 159 -8.76 10.30 7.85
CA ILE A 159 -9.63 10.69 6.76
C ILE A 159 -10.22 12.06 7.09
N ASN A 160 -9.95 13.06 6.26
CA ASN A 160 -10.38 14.46 6.49
C ASN A 160 -10.05 14.95 7.91
N GLY A 161 -8.88 14.57 8.45
CA GLY A 161 -8.41 14.93 9.79
C GLY A 161 -8.94 14.09 10.94
N LYS A 162 -9.88 13.16 10.71
CA LYS A 162 -10.40 12.23 11.72
C LYS A 162 -9.74 10.87 11.59
N TYR A 163 -9.41 10.21 12.69
CA TYR A 163 -8.88 8.84 12.63
C TYR A 163 -9.87 7.91 11.94
N ALA A 164 -9.36 7.02 11.08
CA ALA A 164 -10.13 5.93 10.52
C ALA A 164 -10.61 5.03 11.66
N SER A 165 -11.88 5.19 12.04
CA SER A 165 -12.55 4.48 13.14
C SER A 165 -13.26 3.24 12.67
#